data_AF-A0A449BKA9-F1
#
_entry.id   AF-A0A449BKA9-F1
#
_cell.length_a   1.000
_cell.length_b   1.000
_cell.length_c   1.000
_cell.angle_alpha   90.00
_cell.angle_beta   90.00
_cell.angle_gamma   90.00
#
_symmetry.space_group_name_H-M   'P 1'
#
loop_
_entity.id
_entity.type
_entity.pdbx_description
1 polymer ?
#
loop_
_entity_poly.entity_id
_entity_poly.type
_entity_poly.pdbx_seq_one_letter_code
_entity_poly.pdbx_strand_id
1 'polypeptide(L)'
;MDDKVKVKVRAKVKGFMHGFKDFITKGNVVDMAIGVIIGGAFGKIITSLVNDIIMPPIGVLLGGVDFKDLKALIHQTPLLDDAGNQIIVDGVAQFDKVYIQYGNFIQIILEFLIIAFAIYFALFFLIRRKQLQEQLVAQELAKMEAEKTEAEQAAAEAQAQDEPIVPEIPVDIQLLTEIRDLLKKENK
;
A
#
# COMPACT_ATOMS: atom_id res chain seq x y z
N MET A 1 26.29 13.31 -68.65
CA MET A 1 27.02 12.46 -67.67
C MET A 1 26.28 12.66 -66.36
N ASP A 2 25.16 11.95 -66.18
CA ASP A 2 24.18 12.29 -65.14
C ASP A 2 23.92 11.04 -64.29
N ASP A 3 24.94 10.64 -63.55
CA ASP A 3 24.97 9.40 -62.76
C ASP A 3 24.86 9.67 -61.26
N LYS A 4 23.99 10.61 -60.83
CA LYS A 4 23.80 10.92 -59.41
C LYS A 4 22.37 11.23 -59.02
N VAL A 5 21.42 10.35 -59.33
CA VAL A 5 20.10 10.35 -58.65
C VAL A 5 19.62 8.93 -58.36
N LYS A 6 20.30 8.25 -57.43
CA LYS A 6 19.71 7.11 -56.71
C LYS A 6 19.77 7.41 -55.21
N VAL A 7 18.85 8.26 -54.77
CA VAL A 7 18.59 8.54 -53.36
C VAL A 7 17.99 7.28 -52.73
N LYS A 8 18.85 6.47 -52.11
CA LYS A 8 18.47 5.31 -51.28
C LYS A 8 17.96 5.81 -49.93
N VAL A 9 16.68 6.19 -49.84
CA VAL A 9 16.01 6.38 -48.54
C VAL A 9 15.31 5.07 -48.19
N ARG A 10 16.02 4.17 -47.51
CA ARG A 10 15.40 3.08 -46.75
C ARG A 10 15.36 3.50 -45.29
N ALA A 11 14.32 4.25 -44.92
CA ALA A 11 14.00 4.43 -43.51
C ALA A 11 13.59 3.06 -42.93
N LYS A 12 14.44 2.51 -42.06
CA LYS A 12 14.18 1.25 -41.37
C LYS A 12 13.01 1.50 -40.42
N VAL A 13 11.81 1.06 -40.80
CA VAL A 13 10.65 1.05 -39.90
C VAL A 13 11.07 0.26 -38.65
N LYS A 14 11.20 0.95 -37.51
CA LYS A 14 11.40 0.29 -36.22
C LYS A 14 10.21 -0.65 -36.04
N GLY A 15 10.46 -1.95 -36.03
CA GLY A 15 9.41 -2.96 -35.95
C GLY A 15 8.53 -2.74 -34.73
N PHE A 16 7.27 -3.17 -34.81
CA PHE A 16 6.29 -3.07 -33.72
C PHE A 16 6.84 -3.48 -32.35
N MET A 17 7.69 -4.52 -32.30
CA MET A 17 8.36 -4.98 -31.07
C MET A 17 9.28 -3.92 -30.44
N HIS A 18 9.97 -3.11 -31.25
CA HIS A 18 10.80 -2.00 -30.77
C HIS A 18 9.91 -0.87 -30.21
N GLY A 19 8.82 -0.54 -30.90
CA GLY A 19 7.84 0.45 -30.41
C GLY A 19 7.10 0.00 -29.15
N PHE A 20 6.79 -1.29 -29.03
CA PHE A 20 6.20 -1.89 -27.84
C PHE A 20 7.18 -1.88 -26.67
N LYS A 21 8.46 -2.21 -26.91
CA LYS A 21 9.52 -2.11 -25.90
C LYS A 21 9.68 -0.67 -25.41
N ASP A 22 9.75 0.29 -26.32
CA ASP A 22 9.85 1.73 -25.98
C ASP A 22 8.61 2.21 -25.19
N PHE A 23 7.42 1.63 -25.43
CA PHE A 23 6.18 1.94 -24.72
C PHE A 23 6.13 1.36 -23.30
N ILE A 24 6.44 0.08 -23.13
CA ILE A 24 6.49 -0.56 -21.80
C ILE A 24 7.69 -0.11 -20.97
N THR A 25 8.76 0.42 -21.55
CA THR A 25 9.83 1.05 -20.74
C THR A 25 9.39 2.37 -20.10
N LYS A 26 8.22 2.90 -20.43
CA LYS A 26 7.65 4.05 -19.72
C LYS A 26 7.16 3.59 -18.34
N GLY A 27 7.86 4.00 -17.27
CA GLY A 27 7.56 3.59 -15.89
C GLY A 27 6.09 3.75 -15.48
N ASN A 28 5.47 4.88 -15.84
CA ASN A 28 4.05 5.14 -15.53
C ASN A 28 3.07 4.09 -16.13
N VAL A 29 3.44 3.45 -17.25
CA VAL A 29 2.60 2.42 -17.89
C VAL A 29 2.76 1.07 -17.20
N VAL A 30 3.98 0.73 -16.78
CA VAL A 30 4.28 -0.53 -16.09
C VAL A 30 3.61 -0.57 -14.73
N ASP A 31 3.74 0.51 -13.95
CA ASP A 31 3.18 0.58 -12.60
C ASP A 31 1.64 0.53 -12.64
N MET A 32 1.03 1.22 -13.61
CA MET A 32 -0.42 1.15 -13.83
C MET A 32 -0.85 -0.26 -14.25
N ALA A 33 -0.12 -0.90 -15.18
CA ALA A 33 -0.45 -2.25 -15.65
C ALA A 33 -0.35 -3.29 -14.53
N ILE A 34 0.70 -3.23 -13.71
CA ILE A 34 0.88 -4.10 -12.55
C ILE A 34 -0.26 -3.88 -11.56
N GLY A 35 -0.62 -2.63 -11.26
CA GLY A 35 -1.74 -2.30 -10.37
C GLY A 35 -3.08 -2.88 -10.82
N VAL A 36 -3.38 -2.82 -12.13
CA VAL A 36 -4.63 -3.38 -12.69
C VAL A 36 -4.64 -4.90 -12.65
N ILE A 37 -3.53 -5.56 -13.00
CA ILE A 37 -3.42 -7.03 -12.99
C ILE A 37 -3.55 -7.57 -11.57
N ILE A 38 -2.83 -6.96 -10.61
CA ILE A 38 -2.89 -7.37 -9.20
C ILE A 38 -4.28 -7.07 -8.63
N GLY A 39 -4.87 -5.89 -8.93
CA GLY A 39 -6.22 -5.54 -8.47
C GLY A 39 -7.27 -6.53 -8.95
N GLY A 40 -7.23 -6.92 -10.23
CA GLY A 40 -8.14 -7.92 -10.79
C GLY A 40 -7.96 -9.33 -10.20
N ALA A 41 -6.71 -9.76 -9.98
CA ALA A 41 -6.41 -11.05 -9.36
C ALA A 41 -6.84 -11.09 -7.88
N PHE A 42 -6.54 -10.03 -7.13
CA PHE A 42 -6.88 -9.93 -5.71
C PHE A 42 -8.39 -9.88 -5.48
N GLY A 43 -9.14 -9.18 -6.36
CA GLY A 43 -10.60 -9.21 -6.35
C GLY A 43 -11.16 -10.63 -6.43
N LYS A 44 -10.62 -11.48 -7.32
CA LYS A 44 -11.03 -12.90 -7.43
C LYS A 44 -10.73 -13.71 -6.17
N ILE A 45 -9.59 -13.45 -5.51
CA ILE A 45 -9.24 -14.11 -4.24
C ILE A 45 -10.27 -13.77 -3.17
N ILE A 46 -10.68 -12.50 -3.07
CA ILE A 46 -11.70 -12.09 -2.11
C ILE A 46 -13.05 -12.70 -2.49
N THR A 47 -13.47 -12.63 -3.75
CA THR A 47 -14.72 -13.25 -4.21
C THR A 47 -14.78 -14.74 -3.88
N SER A 48 -13.70 -15.50 -4.08
CA SER A 48 -13.62 -16.92 -3.69
C SER A 48 -13.69 -17.12 -2.18
N LEU A 49 -13.00 -16.29 -1.39
CA LEU A 49 -13.10 -16.34 0.08
C LEU A 49 -14.55 -16.13 0.55
N VAL A 50 -15.27 -15.19 -0.06
CA VAL A 50 -16.68 -14.94 0.30
C VAL A 50 -17.55 -16.12 -0.11
N ASN A 51 -17.45 -16.54 -1.37
CA ASN A 51 -18.35 -17.53 -1.94
C ASN A 51 -18.09 -18.95 -1.47
N ASP A 52 -16.83 -19.32 -1.29
CA ASP A 52 -16.43 -20.70 -1.04
C ASP A 52 -16.16 -20.98 0.44
N ILE A 53 -15.91 -19.94 1.25
CA ILE A 53 -15.59 -20.09 2.69
C ILE A 53 -16.64 -19.43 3.59
N ILE A 54 -17.05 -18.20 3.30
CA ILE A 54 -17.98 -17.46 4.17
C ILE A 54 -19.43 -17.86 3.92
N MET A 55 -19.85 -17.99 2.67
CA MET A 55 -21.25 -18.30 2.34
C MET A 55 -21.72 -19.69 2.75
N PRO A 56 -20.96 -20.80 2.60
CA PRO A 56 -21.50 -22.12 2.90
C PRO A 56 -21.94 -22.29 4.36
N PRO A 57 -21.18 -21.82 5.38
CA PRO A 57 -21.66 -21.81 6.76
C PRO A 57 -22.93 -20.97 6.98
N ILE A 58 -23.05 -19.82 6.30
CA ILE A 58 -24.23 -18.95 6.41
C ILE A 58 -25.44 -19.60 5.72
N GLY A 59 -25.25 -20.22 4.56
CA GLY A 59 -26.30 -20.94 3.84
C GLY A 59 -26.85 -22.12 4.65
N VAL A 60 -25.97 -22.87 5.31
CA VAL A 60 -26.37 -23.94 6.25
C VAL A 60 -27.18 -23.38 7.43
N LEU A 61 -26.75 -22.25 8.02
CA LEU A 61 -27.47 -21.60 9.12
C LEU A 61 -28.85 -21.07 8.72
N LEU A 62 -29.04 -20.68 7.47
CA LEU A 62 -30.31 -20.17 6.94
C LEU A 62 -31.26 -21.27 6.41
N GLY A 63 -30.94 -22.54 6.69
CA GLY A 63 -31.78 -23.68 6.32
C GLY A 63 -31.27 -24.47 5.12
N GLY A 64 -29.98 -24.39 4.80
CA GLY A 64 -29.37 -25.12 3.69
C GLY A 64 -29.66 -24.52 2.32
N VAL A 65 -30.06 -23.25 2.27
CA VAL A 65 -30.28 -22.50 1.03
C VAL A 65 -29.04 -21.68 0.71
N ASP A 66 -28.43 -21.96 -0.43
CA ASP A 66 -27.41 -21.08 -1.00
C ASP A 66 -28.09 -19.80 -1.48
N PHE A 67 -27.56 -18.64 -1.06
CA PHE A 67 -28.08 -17.34 -1.50
C PHE A 67 -28.15 -17.24 -3.01
N LYS A 68 -27.19 -17.86 -3.71
CA LYS A 68 -27.13 -17.89 -5.17
C LYS A 68 -28.36 -18.54 -5.82
N ASP A 69 -28.97 -19.50 -5.15
CA ASP A 69 -30.11 -20.27 -5.67
C ASP A 69 -31.47 -19.59 -5.40
N LEU A 70 -31.46 -18.49 -4.66
CA LEU A 70 -32.65 -17.69 -4.41
C LEU A 70 -33.11 -17.03 -5.72
N LYS A 71 -34.17 -17.62 -6.28
CA LYS A 71 -34.74 -17.21 -7.56
C LYS A 71 -36.26 -17.08 -7.48
N ALA A 72 -36.80 -16.01 -8.05
CA ALA A 72 -38.23 -15.77 -8.17
C ALA A 72 -38.67 -16.08 -9.59
N LEU A 73 -39.70 -16.91 -9.76
CA LEU A 73 -40.27 -17.23 -11.07
C LEU A 73 -41.20 -16.09 -11.49
N ILE A 74 -40.89 -15.40 -12.59
CA ILE A 74 -41.76 -14.32 -13.11
C ILE A 74 -42.73 -14.90 -14.14
N HIS A 75 -42.23 -15.79 -15.00
CA HIS A 75 -42.95 -16.20 -16.18
C HIS A 75 -42.60 -17.65 -16.52
N GLN A 76 -43.63 -18.43 -16.79
CA GLN A 76 -43.50 -19.75 -17.38
C GLN A 76 -44.14 -19.68 -18.76
N THR A 77 -43.34 -19.85 -19.81
CA THR A 77 -43.86 -20.09 -21.16
C THR A 77 -43.86 -21.59 -21.40
N PRO A 78 -44.97 -22.19 -21.86
CA PRO A 78 -44.90 -23.57 -22.36
C PRO A 78 -43.89 -23.62 -23.51
N LEU A 79 -42.98 -24.58 -23.46
CA LEU A 79 -42.04 -24.82 -24.55
C LEU A 79 -42.84 -25.36 -25.73
N LEU A 80 -42.79 -24.63 -26.84
CA LEU A 80 -43.47 -24.95 -28.09
C LEU A 80 -42.44 -25.50 -29.08
N ASP A 81 -42.78 -26.57 -29.78
CA ASP A 81 -42.12 -27.08 -30.99
C ASP A 81 -42.16 -26.00 -32.09
N ASP A 82 -41.28 -26.07 -33.08
CA ASP A 82 -41.33 -25.30 -34.35
C ASP A 82 -42.72 -25.34 -35.03
N ALA A 83 -43.54 -26.37 -34.74
CA ALA A 83 -44.93 -26.50 -35.19
C ALA A 83 -45.99 -25.86 -34.27
N GLY A 84 -45.59 -25.21 -33.17
CA GLY A 84 -46.50 -24.53 -32.23
C GLY A 84 -47.24 -25.46 -31.24
N ASN A 85 -46.81 -26.71 -31.12
CA ASN A 85 -47.37 -27.68 -30.18
C ASN A 85 -46.55 -27.70 -28.88
N GLN A 86 -47.21 -27.86 -27.72
CA GLN A 86 -46.50 -27.97 -26.45
C GLN A 86 -45.62 -29.22 -26.43
N ILE A 87 -44.33 -29.05 -26.15
CA ILE A 87 -43.38 -30.15 -26.01
C ILE A 87 -43.68 -30.85 -24.69
N ILE A 88 -44.26 -32.05 -24.79
CA ILE A 88 -44.51 -32.94 -23.66
C ILE A 88 -43.46 -34.05 -23.74
N VAL A 89 -42.49 -34.03 -22.84
CA VAL A 89 -41.50 -35.10 -22.68
C VAL A 89 -41.89 -35.89 -21.44
N ASP A 90 -42.05 -37.20 -21.57
CA ASP A 90 -42.43 -38.12 -20.48
C ASP A 90 -43.73 -37.74 -19.73
N GLY A 91 -44.73 -37.21 -20.46
CA GLY A 91 -46.03 -36.85 -19.88
C GLY A 91 -46.03 -35.56 -19.05
N VAL A 92 -44.91 -34.82 -19.02
CA VAL A 92 -44.79 -33.53 -18.33
C VAL A 92 -44.63 -32.41 -19.35
N ALA A 93 -45.51 -31.40 -19.27
CA ALA A 93 -45.39 -30.20 -20.09
C ALA A 93 -44.09 -29.47 -19.72
N GLN A 94 -43.20 -29.30 -20.71
CA GLN A 94 -41.96 -28.56 -20.55
C GLN A 94 -42.31 -27.06 -20.55
N PHE A 95 -41.83 -26.34 -19.54
CA PHE A 95 -41.98 -24.88 -19.46
C PHE A 95 -40.59 -24.26 -19.47
N ASP A 96 -40.38 -23.26 -20.33
CA ASP A 96 -39.25 -22.37 -20.20
C ASP A 96 -39.56 -21.41 -19.05
N LYS A 97 -38.78 -21.53 -17.97
CA LYS A 97 -39.02 -20.80 -16.72
C LYS A 97 -38.02 -19.65 -16.65
N VAL A 98 -38.53 -18.43 -16.76
CA VAL A 98 -37.74 -17.22 -16.60
C VAL A 98 -37.69 -16.85 -15.12
N TYR A 99 -36.48 -16.90 -14.56
CA TYR A 99 -36.21 -16.63 -13.14
C TYR A 99 -35.48 -15.29 -12.95
N ILE A 100 -35.89 -14.48 -11.96
CA ILE A 100 -35.03 -13.43 -11.38
C ILE A 100 -34.14 -14.07 -10.34
N GLN A 101 -32.84 -14.07 -10.59
CA GLN A 101 -31.83 -14.54 -9.65
C GLN A 101 -31.42 -13.40 -8.69
N TYR A 102 -32.35 -12.97 -7.82
CA TYR A 102 -32.08 -11.91 -6.85
C TYR A 102 -31.02 -12.35 -5.81
N GLY A 103 -30.88 -13.65 -5.63
CA GLY A 103 -29.80 -14.26 -4.88
C GLY A 103 -28.39 -13.81 -5.30
N ASN A 104 -28.11 -13.90 -6.61
CA ASN A 104 -26.84 -13.46 -7.17
C ASN A 104 -26.60 -11.95 -6.99
N PHE A 105 -27.67 -11.14 -6.99
CA PHE A 105 -27.55 -9.70 -6.74
C PHE A 105 -27.13 -9.39 -5.29
N ILE A 106 -27.77 -10.05 -4.31
CA ILE A 106 -27.39 -9.91 -2.89
C ILE A 106 -25.96 -10.40 -2.67
N GLN A 107 -25.58 -11.51 -3.31
CA GLN A 107 -24.22 -12.03 -3.29
C GLN A 107 -23.20 -10.99 -3.76
N ILE A 108 -23.42 -10.34 -4.92
CA ILE A 108 -22.54 -9.30 -5.44
C ILE A 108 -22.43 -8.09 -4.48
N ILE A 109 -23.52 -7.71 -3.82
CA ILE A 109 -23.50 -6.63 -2.81
C ILE A 109 -22.62 -7.02 -1.61
N LEU A 110 -22.74 -8.26 -1.12
CA LEU A 110 -21.94 -8.75 0.00
C LEU A 110 -20.46 -8.85 -0.39
N GLU A 111 -20.14 -9.35 -1.58
CA GLU A 111 -18.77 -9.36 -2.10
C GLU A 111 -18.17 -7.95 -2.15
N PHE A 112 -18.92 -6.98 -2.67
CA PHE A 112 -18.49 -5.58 -2.71
C PHE A 112 -18.22 -5.02 -1.31
N LEU A 113 -19.09 -5.29 -0.34
CA LEU A 113 -18.94 -4.82 1.03
C LEU A 113 -17.70 -5.42 1.71
N ILE A 114 -17.45 -6.71 1.48
CA ILE A 114 -16.28 -7.41 2.04
C ILE A 114 -15.00 -6.91 1.37
N ILE A 115 -14.99 -6.70 0.05
CA ILE A 115 -13.84 -6.12 -0.65
C ILE A 115 -13.53 -4.72 -0.12
N ALA A 116 -14.55 -3.88 0.03
CA ALA A 116 -14.38 -2.53 0.57
C ALA A 116 -13.80 -2.55 2.00
N PHE A 117 -14.31 -3.45 2.85
CA PHE A 117 -13.81 -3.63 4.21
C PHE A 117 -12.37 -4.16 4.23
N ALA A 118 -12.04 -5.13 3.37
CA ALA A 118 -10.70 -5.70 3.26
C ALA A 118 -9.68 -4.65 2.79
N ILE A 119 -10.02 -3.82 1.81
CA ILE A 119 -9.16 -2.71 1.34
C ILE A 119 -8.96 -1.70 2.47
N TYR A 120 -10.03 -1.30 3.16
CA TYR A 120 -9.94 -0.41 4.31
C TYR A 120 -9.00 -0.97 5.39
N PHE A 121 -9.16 -2.24 5.74
CA PHE A 121 -8.33 -2.88 6.77
C PHE A 121 -6.86 -3.00 6.34
N ALA A 122 -6.60 -3.34 5.08
CA ALA A 122 -5.25 -3.39 4.52
C ALA A 122 -4.56 -2.02 4.53
N LEU A 123 -5.27 -0.96 4.11
CA LEU A 123 -4.77 0.41 4.19
C LEU A 123 -4.54 0.84 5.64
N PHE A 124 -5.48 0.56 6.53
CA PHE A 124 -5.37 0.87 7.95
C PHE A 124 -4.16 0.18 8.57
N PHE A 125 -3.96 -1.11 8.28
CA PHE A 125 -2.82 -1.87 8.79
C PHE A 125 -1.49 -1.34 8.25
N LEU A 126 -1.40 -1.01 6.96
CA LEU A 126 -0.20 -0.42 6.38
C LEU A 126 0.13 0.96 6.96
N ILE A 127 -0.88 1.82 7.10
CA ILE A 127 -0.72 3.17 7.68
C ILE A 127 -0.32 3.07 9.15
N ARG A 128 -0.98 2.19 9.92
CA ARG A 128 -0.68 1.98 11.34
C ARG A 128 0.72 1.39 11.55
N ARG A 129 1.19 0.50 10.68
CA ARG A 129 2.56 -0.03 10.75
C ARG A 129 3.62 1.03 10.45
N LYS A 130 3.37 1.94 9.51
CA LYS A 130 4.31 3.04 9.22
C LYS A 130 4.42 4.02 10.39
N GLN A 131 3.31 4.38 11.01
CA GLN A 131 3.30 5.26 12.18
C GLN A 131 4.07 4.67 13.37
N LEU A 132 4.01 3.35 13.57
CA LEU A 132 4.78 2.67 14.61
C LEU A 132 6.29 2.73 14.38
N GLN A 133 6.75 2.59 13.13
CA GLN A 133 8.18 2.69 12.79
C GLN A 133 8.72 4.10 13.04
N GLU A 134 7.95 5.12 12.64
CA GLU A 134 8.34 6.52 12.79
C GLU A 134 8.46 6.93 14.27
N GLN A 135 7.58 6.43 15.13
CA GLN A 135 7.64 6.68 16.58
C GLN A 135 8.81 5.96 17.27
N LEU A 136 9.16 4.75 16.85
CA LEU A 136 10.30 4.01 17.43
C LEU A 136 11.64 4.68 17.08
N VAL A 137 11.80 5.12 15.83
CA VAL A 137 12.99 5.85 15.38
C VAL A 137 13.09 7.22 16.06
N ALA A 138 11.97 7.95 16.21
CA ALA A 138 11.96 9.23 16.91
C ALA A 138 12.33 9.08 18.40
N GLN A 139 11.88 7.99 19.04
CA GLN A 139 12.21 7.70 20.43
C GLN A 139 13.66 7.25 20.62
N GLU A 140 14.24 6.51 19.68
CA GLU A 140 15.67 6.19 19.68
C GLU A 140 16.54 7.44 19.49
N LEU A 141 16.19 8.32 18.55
CA LEU A 141 16.90 9.59 18.36
C LEU A 141 16.82 10.46 19.62
N ALA A 142 15.63 10.60 20.21
CA ALA A 142 15.47 11.35 21.46
C ALA A 142 16.25 10.73 22.63
N LYS A 143 16.34 9.39 22.70
CA LYS A 143 17.17 8.70 23.72
C LYS A 143 18.65 8.85 23.47
N MET A 144 19.11 8.79 22.21
CA MET A 144 20.51 9.04 21.85
C MET A 144 20.91 10.49 22.10
N GLU A 145 20.00 11.45 21.91
CA GLU A 145 20.22 12.85 22.26
C GLU A 145 20.25 13.06 23.78
N ALA A 146 19.34 12.41 24.53
CA ALA A 146 19.37 12.43 26.00
C ALA A 146 20.64 11.78 26.55
N GLU A 147 21.05 10.61 26.05
CA GLU A 147 22.26 9.90 26.47
C GLU A 147 23.54 10.65 26.09
N LYS A 148 23.58 11.35 24.94
CA LYS A 148 24.70 12.24 24.60
C LYS A 148 24.75 13.48 25.49
N THR A 149 23.61 14.05 25.83
CA THR A 149 23.53 15.21 26.73
C THR A 149 23.94 14.81 28.15
N GLU A 150 23.50 13.64 28.61
CA GLU A 150 23.88 13.04 29.90
C GLU A 150 25.36 12.60 29.89
N ALA A 151 25.90 12.08 28.80
CA ALA A 151 27.33 11.75 28.67
C ALA A 151 28.21 13.00 28.58
N GLU A 152 27.73 14.09 27.97
CA GLU A 152 28.43 15.39 27.93
C GLU A 152 28.38 16.09 29.29
N GLN A 153 27.25 15.99 30.02
CA GLN A 153 27.12 16.47 31.40
C GLN A 153 27.92 15.61 32.39
N ALA A 154 27.92 14.28 32.26
CA ALA A 154 28.72 13.38 33.08
C ALA A 154 30.22 13.49 32.77
N ALA A 155 30.62 13.78 31.52
CA ALA A 155 32.00 14.10 31.18
C ALA A 155 32.41 15.47 31.75
N ALA A 156 31.51 16.46 31.77
CA ALA A 156 31.74 17.74 32.41
C ALA A 156 31.84 17.62 33.96
N GLU A 157 31.05 16.72 34.57
CA GLU A 157 31.11 16.43 36.01
C GLU A 157 32.32 15.56 36.40
N ALA A 158 32.73 14.60 35.56
CA ALA A 158 33.94 13.80 35.78
C ALA A 158 35.22 14.62 35.61
N GLN A 159 35.23 15.60 34.69
CA GLN A 159 36.33 16.58 34.57
C GLN A 159 36.36 17.57 35.75
N ALA A 160 35.26 17.73 36.50
CA ALA A 160 35.20 18.59 37.68
C ALA A 160 35.64 17.90 38.99
N GLN A 161 35.90 16.59 39.00
CA GLN A 161 36.20 15.84 40.23
C GLN A 161 37.62 15.26 40.32
N ASP A 162 38.47 15.40 39.29
CA ASP A 162 39.87 14.88 39.31
C ASP A 162 40.95 15.93 38.98
N GLU A 163 40.63 17.23 39.06
CA GLU A 163 41.63 18.31 39.15
C GLU A 163 41.57 18.94 40.55
N PRO A 164 42.73 19.20 41.20
CA PRO A 164 42.79 19.56 42.60
C PRO A 164 42.14 20.94 42.83
N ILE A 165 41.53 21.09 44.00
CA ILE A 165 40.96 22.34 44.51
C ILE A 165 42.03 23.45 44.42
N VAL A 166 41.95 24.30 43.39
CA VAL A 166 42.65 25.58 43.33
C VAL A 166 41.58 26.65 43.46
N PRO A 167 41.50 27.37 44.60
CA PRO A 167 40.48 28.39 44.80
C PRO A 167 40.62 29.47 43.71
N GLU A 168 39.49 29.92 43.16
CA GLU A 168 39.42 31.09 42.29
C GLU A 168 40.26 32.20 42.91
N ILE A 169 41.35 32.56 42.23
CA ILE A 169 42.25 33.58 42.75
C ILE A 169 41.47 34.90 42.69
N PRO A 170 41.18 35.57 43.83
CA PRO A 170 40.42 36.81 43.84
C PRO A 170 41.13 37.87 43.00
N VAL A 171 40.33 38.70 42.31
CA VAL A 171 40.72 39.73 41.33
C VAL A 171 41.94 40.57 41.77
N ASP A 172 42.08 40.77 43.08
CA ASP A 172 43.19 41.49 43.71
C ASP A 172 44.57 40.91 43.37
N ILE A 173 44.72 39.59 43.20
CA ILE A 173 46.02 38.96 42.88
C ILE A 173 46.36 39.08 41.38
N GLN A 174 45.35 39.13 40.50
CA GLN A 174 45.57 39.44 39.08
C GLN A 174 46.04 40.89 38.93
N LEU A 175 45.39 41.82 39.65
CA LEU A 175 45.81 43.23 39.69
C LEU A 175 47.23 43.39 40.27
N LEU A 176 47.58 42.65 41.33
CA LEU A 176 48.94 42.68 41.88
C LEU A 176 50.00 42.10 40.92
N THR A 177 49.62 41.17 40.05
CA THR A 177 50.52 40.61 39.02
C THR A 177 50.74 41.61 37.88
N GLU A 178 49.68 42.29 37.44
CA GLU A 178 49.78 43.36 36.44
C GLU A 178 50.57 44.57 36.95
N ILE A 179 50.37 44.97 38.22
CA ILE A 179 51.15 46.06 38.84
C ILE A 179 52.63 45.69 38.93
N ARG A 180 52.97 44.44 39.29
CA ARG A 180 54.36 43.96 39.30
C ARG A 180 54.99 44.04 37.92
N ASP A 181 54.26 43.63 36.89
CA ASP A 181 54.77 43.61 35.52
C ASP A 181 54.90 45.04 34.95
N LEU A 182 54.02 45.97 35.34
CA LEU A 182 54.14 47.40 35.04
C LEU A 182 55.37 48.03 35.72
N LEU A 183 55.60 47.76 37.01
CA LEU A 183 56.78 48.24 37.73
C LEU A 183 58.09 47.68 37.17
N LYS A 184 58.10 46.42 36.72
CA LYS A 184 59.27 45.81 36.08
C LYS A 184 59.58 46.39 34.70
N LYS A 185 58.56 46.95 34.04
CA LYS A 185 58.68 47.63 32.75
C LYS A 185 59.11 49.10 32.89
N GLU A 186 58.77 49.73 34.00
CA GLU A 186 59.14 51.12 34.32
C GLU A 186 60.56 51.25 34.92
N ASN A 187 61.08 50.18 35.53
CA ASN A 187 62.39 50.18 36.20
C ASN A 187 63.53 49.58 35.34
N LYS A 188 63.44 49.73 34.01
CA LYS A 188 64.46 49.35 33.03
C LYS A 188 64.64 50.45 32.00
#